data_AF-A0A2N7JMJ7-F1
#
_entry.id   AF-A0A2N7JMJ7-F1
#
_cell.length_a   1.000
_cell.length_b   1.000
_cell.length_c   1.000
_cell.angle_alpha   90.00
_cell.angle_beta   90.00
_cell.angle_gamma   90.00
#
_symmetry.space_group_name_H-M   'P 1'
#
loop_
_entity.id
_entity.type
_entity.pdbx_description
1 polymer ?
#
loop_
_entity_poly.entity_id
_entity_poly.type
_entity_poly.pdbx_seq_one_letter_code
_entity_poly.pdbx_strand_id
1 'polypeptide(L)'
;MSYSSFKAYSNDTERNLRTYIRYLNKNSDKGNVTAAENLHNLDKKKLKNIFVEEIAKRLNIKNGDLTEGRLDCDDEAELEEILTDLYDLKTETSYVESKLTWVTESENTRAAYFFLSVFKMMVKNNERYFSYPATYLSTCENTKGDTDEDGPHQERSRDSSSGSLNRIRDIRKSKHFRRARNIDTDFEAINSVLKICPNKSDSFRGELMECLENYSTHLNFIGEQAFTEIVDSIETVYDRMVRELSTINWDILKEKDEKMVDWLYSILAKKHEYIPLSPADDLEKKKSSIQNIIDLLYVTNEKEDFEKITKSIRDSFSRRKKSLPVYAIELDQERLDKLVKLAGGSKGKLKIQKALFRLIDSTP
;
A
#
# COMPACT_ATOMS: atom_id res chain seq x y z
N MET A 1 16.60 -40.82 -3.51
CA MET A 1 16.58 -39.76 -2.45
C MET A 1 15.21 -39.07 -2.34
N SER A 2 14.27 -39.35 -3.25
CA SER A 2 13.00 -38.65 -3.42
C SER A 2 12.00 -38.84 -2.26
N TYR A 3 11.84 -40.06 -1.73
CA TYR A 3 10.79 -40.35 -0.73
C TYR A 3 11.01 -39.68 0.65
N SER A 4 12.26 -39.57 1.13
CA SER A 4 12.57 -38.82 2.35
C SER A 4 12.29 -37.32 2.19
N SER A 5 12.61 -36.77 1.02
CA SER A 5 12.33 -35.38 0.67
C SER A 5 10.82 -35.14 0.61
N PHE A 6 10.06 -36.02 -0.05
CA PHE A 6 8.60 -35.97 -0.07
C PHE A 6 7.98 -35.90 1.35
N LYS A 7 8.47 -36.71 2.29
CA LYS A 7 8.02 -36.63 3.69
C LYS A 7 8.26 -35.25 4.30
N ALA A 8 9.38 -34.59 4.00
CA ALA A 8 9.64 -33.24 4.47
C ALA A 8 8.62 -32.24 3.90
N TYR A 9 8.36 -32.27 2.59
CA TYR A 9 7.36 -31.41 1.93
C TYR A 9 5.94 -31.64 2.48
N SER A 10 5.54 -32.89 2.68
CA SER A 10 4.22 -33.23 3.23
C SER A 10 4.01 -32.73 4.68
N ASN A 11 5.10 -32.44 5.40
CA ASN A 11 5.06 -31.96 6.79
C ASN A 11 5.43 -30.48 6.91
N ASP A 12 5.52 -29.75 5.80
CA ASP A 12 5.86 -28.34 5.76
C ASP A 12 4.77 -27.45 6.42
N THR A 13 4.95 -26.14 6.40
CA THR A 13 3.98 -25.17 6.92
C THR A 13 2.67 -25.19 6.13
N GLU A 14 1.56 -24.79 6.76
CA GLU A 14 0.26 -24.67 6.08
C GLU A 14 0.34 -23.77 4.84
N ARG A 15 1.06 -22.65 4.96
CA ARG A 15 1.31 -21.70 3.88
C ARG A 15 2.03 -22.35 2.69
N ASN A 16 3.10 -23.10 2.96
CA ASN A 16 3.84 -23.80 1.90
C ASN A 16 2.96 -24.88 1.25
N LEU A 17 2.21 -25.66 2.04
CA LEU A 17 1.28 -26.67 1.51
C LEU A 17 0.20 -26.05 0.61
N ARG A 18 -0.40 -24.91 0.98
CA ARG A 18 -1.36 -24.19 0.13
C ARG A 18 -0.73 -23.80 -1.21
N THR A 19 0.50 -23.28 -1.17
CA THR A 19 1.25 -22.85 -2.35
C THR A 19 1.54 -24.04 -3.28
N TYR A 20 2.02 -25.15 -2.72
CA TYR A 20 2.29 -26.38 -3.50
C TYR A 20 1.02 -26.94 -4.14
N ILE A 21 -0.08 -27.04 -3.40
CA ILE A 21 -1.37 -27.53 -3.90
C ILE A 21 -1.84 -26.66 -5.08
N ARG A 22 -1.81 -25.34 -4.94
CA ARG A 22 -2.20 -24.41 -6.02
C ARG A 22 -1.32 -24.58 -7.26
N TYR A 23 -0.01 -24.73 -7.09
CA TYR A 23 0.93 -24.98 -8.20
C TYR A 23 0.60 -26.29 -8.94
N LEU A 24 0.44 -27.39 -8.18
CA LEU A 24 0.14 -28.71 -8.74
C LEU A 24 -1.18 -28.72 -9.51
N ASN A 25 -2.24 -28.14 -8.94
CA ASN A 25 -3.55 -28.06 -9.57
C ASN A 25 -3.50 -27.34 -10.92
N LYS A 26 -2.79 -26.20 -10.96
CA LYS A 26 -2.72 -25.33 -12.12
C LYS A 26 -1.90 -25.93 -13.25
N ASN A 27 -0.84 -26.65 -12.91
CA ASN A 27 0.03 -27.33 -13.88
C ASN A 27 -0.45 -28.75 -14.19
N SER A 28 -1.72 -29.10 -13.90
CA SER A 28 -2.25 -30.43 -14.24
C SER A 28 -2.80 -30.45 -15.68
N ASP A 29 -2.36 -31.42 -16.48
CA ASP A 29 -2.88 -31.64 -17.85
C ASP A 29 -4.36 -32.06 -17.86
N LYS A 30 -4.81 -32.66 -16.76
CA LYS A 30 -6.20 -33.04 -16.51
C LYS A 30 -6.87 -31.90 -15.78
N GLY A 31 -7.18 -30.81 -16.49
CA GLY A 31 -7.80 -29.59 -15.96
C GLY A 31 -8.92 -29.88 -14.94
N ASN A 32 -8.52 -30.04 -13.69
CA ASN A 32 -9.38 -30.29 -12.55
C ASN A 32 -8.90 -29.31 -11.52
N VAL A 33 -9.53 -28.15 -11.61
CA VAL A 33 -9.53 -27.20 -10.54
C VAL A 33 -10.16 -27.94 -9.35
N THR A 34 -9.39 -28.22 -8.29
CA THR A 34 -9.97 -28.02 -6.94
C THR A 34 -10.28 -26.51 -6.84
N ALA A 35 -11.32 -26.09 -7.58
CA ALA A 35 -11.74 -24.72 -7.86
C ALA A 35 -12.40 -24.03 -6.69
N ALA A 36 -12.65 -24.76 -5.60
CA ALA A 36 -13.68 -24.34 -4.67
C ALA A 36 -13.39 -24.64 -3.21
N GLU A 37 -12.31 -25.37 -2.88
CA GLU A 37 -11.92 -25.44 -1.48
C GLU A 37 -11.08 -24.21 -1.17
N ASN A 38 -11.66 -23.34 -0.36
CA ASN A 38 -10.97 -22.21 0.22
C ASN A 38 -9.86 -22.75 1.14
N LEU A 39 -8.69 -23.08 0.54
CA LEU A 39 -7.55 -23.74 1.20
C LEU A 39 -7.11 -22.99 2.46
N HIS A 40 -7.43 -21.69 2.54
CA HIS A 40 -7.18 -20.82 3.67
C HIS A 40 -7.89 -21.29 4.97
N ASN A 41 -9.03 -21.97 4.87
CA ASN A 41 -9.80 -22.43 6.02
C ASN A 41 -9.44 -23.86 6.46
N LEU A 42 -8.48 -24.48 5.80
CA LEU A 42 -8.09 -25.86 6.07
C LEU A 42 -6.93 -25.90 7.06
N ASP A 43 -7.03 -26.81 8.03
CA ASP A 43 -5.93 -27.12 8.94
C ASP A 43 -4.79 -27.87 8.22
N LYS A 44 -3.60 -27.88 8.83
CA LYS A 44 -2.42 -28.59 8.34
C LYS A 44 -2.67 -30.05 7.97
N LYS A 45 -3.52 -30.77 8.70
CA LYS A 45 -3.78 -32.20 8.45
C LYS A 45 -4.55 -32.38 7.14
N LYS A 46 -5.57 -31.55 6.91
CA LYS A 46 -6.33 -31.54 5.65
C LYS A 46 -5.45 -31.13 4.47
N LEU A 47 -4.66 -30.06 4.63
CA LEU A 47 -3.73 -29.60 3.59
C LEU A 47 -2.71 -30.68 3.23
N LYS A 48 -2.14 -31.36 4.23
CA LYS A 48 -1.23 -32.49 3.99
C LYS A 48 -1.89 -33.60 3.17
N ASN A 49 -3.12 -33.98 3.49
CA ASN A 49 -3.83 -35.03 2.77
C ASN A 49 -4.07 -34.64 1.30
N ILE A 50 -4.53 -33.41 1.05
CA ILE A 50 -4.74 -32.89 -0.31
C ILE A 50 -3.42 -32.87 -1.08
N PHE A 51 -2.33 -32.41 -0.46
CA PHE A 51 -1.01 -32.42 -1.10
C PHE A 51 -0.57 -33.83 -1.51
N VAL A 52 -0.71 -34.82 -0.61
CA VAL A 52 -0.38 -36.22 -0.91
C VAL A 52 -1.25 -36.76 -2.05
N GLU A 53 -2.54 -36.44 -2.06
CA GLU A 53 -3.47 -36.83 -3.13
C GLU A 53 -3.08 -36.24 -4.48
N GLU A 54 -2.72 -34.96 -4.54
CA GLU A 54 -2.32 -34.32 -5.80
C GLU A 54 -1.01 -34.90 -6.37
N ILE A 55 -0.03 -35.21 -5.52
CA ILE A 55 1.20 -35.88 -5.96
C ILE A 55 0.90 -37.30 -6.47
N ALA A 56 0.12 -38.09 -5.71
CA ALA A 56 -0.21 -39.45 -6.10
C ALA A 56 -0.99 -39.52 -7.42
N LYS A 57 -1.92 -38.56 -7.64
CA LYS A 57 -2.65 -38.42 -8.91
C LYS A 57 -1.72 -38.12 -10.08
N ARG A 58 -0.69 -37.31 -9.86
CA ARG A 58 0.28 -36.90 -10.88
C ARG A 58 1.16 -38.07 -11.31
N LEU A 59 1.72 -38.78 -10.32
CA LEU A 59 2.46 -40.03 -10.50
C LEU A 59 1.59 -41.21 -10.97
N ASN A 60 0.26 -41.04 -11.01
CA ASN A 60 -0.69 -42.11 -11.37
C ASN A 60 -0.59 -43.39 -10.50
N ILE A 61 -0.30 -43.21 -9.20
CA ILE A 61 -0.18 -44.29 -8.20
C ILE A 61 -1.25 -44.18 -7.11
N LYS A 62 -1.37 -45.20 -6.26
CA LYS A 62 -2.26 -45.13 -5.09
C LYS A 62 -1.61 -44.31 -3.98
N ASN A 63 -2.42 -43.55 -3.24
CA ASN A 63 -1.96 -42.81 -2.06
C ASN A 63 -1.19 -43.68 -1.07
N GLY A 64 -1.64 -44.92 -0.83
CA GLY A 64 -0.98 -45.87 0.06
C GLY A 64 0.47 -46.14 -0.36
N ASP A 65 0.69 -46.37 -1.66
CA ASP A 65 2.00 -46.67 -2.22
C ASP A 65 2.95 -45.48 -2.10
N LEU A 66 2.46 -44.27 -2.39
CA LEU A 66 3.20 -43.03 -2.13
C LEU A 66 3.51 -42.86 -0.64
N THR A 67 2.54 -43.06 0.26
CA THR A 67 2.74 -42.86 1.70
C THR A 67 3.64 -43.90 2.35
N GLU A 68 3.74 -45.10 1.78
CA GLU A 68 4.57 -46.20 2.26
C GLU A 68 5.96 -46.22 1.58
N GLY A 69 6.16 -45.41 0.53
CA GLY A 69 7.42 -45.36 -0.22
C GLY A 69 7.61 -46.53 -1.17
N ARG A 70 6.51 -47.13 -1.63
CA ARG A 70 6.50 -48.18 -2.66
C ARG A 70 6.45 -47.52 -4.03
N LEU A 71 7.59 -47.02 -4.49
CA LEU A 71 7.74 -46.36 -5.79
C LEU A 71 8.65 -47.21 -6.67
N ASP A 72 8.33 -47.32 -7.95
CA ASP A 72 9.28 -47.87 -8.93
C ASP A 72 10.29 -46.80 -9.39
N CYS A 73 11.20 -47.16 -10.30
CA CYS A 73 12.24 -46.24 -10.78
C CYS A 73 11.66 -45.05 -11.57
N ASP A 74 10.56 -45.24 -12.28
CA ASP A 74 9.93 -44.19 -13.08
C ASP A 74 9.16 -43.24 -12.15
N ASP A 75 8.42 -43.79 -11.18
CA ASP A 75 7.74 -43.04 -10.12
C ASP A 75 8.72 -42.21 -9.29
N GLU A 76 9.89 -42.78 -8.95
CA GLU A 76 10.91 -42.07 -8.17
C GLU A 76 11.51 -40.89 -8.95
N ALA A 77 11.73 -41.05 -10.25
CA ALA A 77 12.26 -40.00 -11.12
C ALA A 77 11.23 -38.86 -11.31
N GLU A 78 9.97 -39.20 -11.57
CA GLU A 78 8.90 -38.19 -11.71
C GLU A 78 8.64 -37.47 -10.38
N LEU A 79 8.68 -38.19 -9.25
CA LEU A 79 8.58 -37.56 -7.93
C LEU A 79 9.74 -36.59 -7.68
N GLU A 80 10.96 -36.93 -8.09
CA GLU A 80 12.13 -36.05 -7.95
C GLU A 80 12.00 -34.77 -8.79
N GLU A 81 11.47 -34.86 -10.01
CA GLU A 81 11.15 -33.70 -10.84
C GLU A 81 10.11 -32.79 -10.16
N ILE A 82 9.00 -33.36 -9.68
CA ILE A 82 7.96 -32.59 -8.98
C ILE A 82 8.53 -31.91 -7.73
N LEU A 83 9.34 -32.60 -6.94
CA LEU A 83 9.93 -32.03 -5.72
C LEU A 83 10.95 -30.92 -6.01
N THR A 84 11.62 -30.98 -7.18
CA THR A 84 12.54 -29.94 -7.64
C THR A 84 11.77 -28.68 -8.01
N ASP A 85 10.68 -28.81 -8.78
CA ASP A 85 9.77 -27.69 -9.08
C ASP A 85 9.23 -27.02 -7.80
N LEU A 86 8.83 -27.83 -6.82
CA LEU A 86 8.32 -27.31 -5.54
C LEU A 86 9.41 -26.63 -4.71
N TYR A 87 10.67 -27.07 -4.84
CA TYR A 87 11.81 -26.42 -4.20
C TYR A 87 12.03 -25.02 -4.76
N ASP A 88 12.05 -24.90 -6.08
CA ASP A 88 12.26 -23.63 -6.78
C ASP A 88 11.11 -22.67 -6.44
N LEU A 89 9.86 -23.12 -6.56
CA LEU A 89 8.67 -22.35 -6.17
C LEU A 89 8.75 -21.85 -4.71
N LYS A 90 9.16 -22.72 -3.78
CA LYS A 90 9.30 -22.35 -2.37
C LYS A 90 10.35 -21.25 -2.18
N THR A 91 11.49 -21.41 -2.84
CA THR A 91 12.62 -20.49 -2.75
C THR A 91 12.24 -19.11 -3.30
N GLU A 92 11.66 -19.09 -4.49
CA GLU A 92 11.16 -17.90 -5.17
C GLU A 92 10.09 -17.17 -4.34
N THR A 93 9.09 -17.90 -3.84
CA THR A 93 8.03 -17.26 -3.04
C THR A 93 8.60 -16.69 -1.73
N SER A 94 9.56 -17.40 -1.11
CA SER A 94 10.23 -16.91 0.11
C SER A 94 11.07 -15.65 -0.17
N TYR A 95 11.71 -15.56 -1.34
CA TYR A 95 12.45 -14.37 -1.76
C TYR A 95 11.52 -13.16 -1.91
N VAL A 96 10.39 -13.32 -2.62
CA VAL A 96 9.40 -12.23 -2.80
C VAL A 96 8.81 -11.78 -1.45
N GLU A 97 8.49 -12.72 -0.55
CA GLU A 97 8.01 -12.38 0.78
C GLU A 97 9.05 -11.60 1.59
N SER A 98 10.33 -11.96 1.47
CA SER A 98 11.42 -11.24 2.15
C SER A 98 11.51 -9.77 1.72
N LYS A 99 11.11 -9.46 0.47
CA LYS A 99 11.05 -8.09 -0.06
C LYS A 99 9.85 -7.29 0.42
N LEU A 100 8.84 -7.95 1.00
CA LEU A 100 7.60 -7.31 1.46
C LEU A 100 7.47 -7.25 2.98
N THR A 101 8.50 -7.65 3.73
CA THR A 101 8.53 -7.60 5.20
C THR A 101 8.19 -6.20 5.73
N TRP A 102 8.75 -5.16 5.12
CA TRP A 102 8.47 -3.76 5.48
C TRP A 102 6.99 -3.35 5.33
N VAL A 103 6.21 -4.09 4.55
CA VAL A 103 4.75 -3.90 4.36
C VAL A 103 3.93 -4.85 5.23
N THR A 104 4.37 -6.10 5.37
CA THR A 104 3.59 -7.19 5.96
C THR A 104 3.78 -7.29 7.47
N GLU A 105 4.77 -6.63 8.05
CA GLU A 105 4.90 -6.46 9.50
C GLU A 105 3.69 -5.73 10.10
N SER A 106 3.13 -6.30 11.17
CA SER A 106 1.89 -5.83 11.80
C SER A 106 1.97 -4.41 12.34
N GLU A 107 3.16 -3.99 12.78
CA GLU A 107 3.40 -2.66 13.35
C GLU A 107 3.50 -1.57 12.27
N ASN A 108 3.79 -1.93 11.01
CA ASN A 108 4.05 -0.96 9.95
C ASN A 108 2.82 -0.64 9.10
N THR A 109 1.73 -0.21 9.74
CA THR A 109 0.47 0.12 9.04
C THR A 109 0.65 1.26 8.05
N ARG A 110 1.54 2.23 8.33
CA ARG A 110 1.87 3.33 7.41
C ARG A 110 2.46 2.82 6.10
N ALA A 111 3.43 1.92 6.15
CA ALA A 111 4.02 1.32 4.95
C ALA A 111 2.99 0.60 4.10
N ALA A 112 2.08 -0.16 4.73
CA ALA A 112 1.08 -0.89 3.97
C ALA A 112 0.06 0.00 3.27
N TYR A 113 -0.41 1.07 3.93
CA TYR A 113 -1.26 2.07 3.29
C TYR A 113 -0.54 2.71 2.09
N PHE A 114 0.72 3.06 2.28
CA PHE A 114 1.54 3.67 1.24
C PHE A 114 1.74 2.73 0.06
N PHE A 115 2.24 1.52 0.30
CA PHE A 115 2.49 0.51 -0.72
C PHE A 115 1.23 0.20 -1.53
N LEU A 116 0.12 -0.13 -0.88
CA LEU A 116 -1.12 -0.48 -1.58
C LEU A 116 -1.66 0.69 -2.40
N SER A 117 -1.49 1.93 -1.93
CA SER A 117 -1.94 3.12 -2.66
C SER A 117 -1.06 3.40 -3.88
N VAL A 118 0.26 3.43 -3.70
CA VAL A 118 1.23 3.65 -4.78
C VAL A 118 1.12 2.56 -5.81
N PHE A 119 1.11 1.29 -5.39
CA PHE A 119 1.03 0.15 -6.29
C PHE A 119 -0.22 0.22 -7.17
N LYS A 120 -1.41 0.49 -6.59
CA LYS A 120 -2.65 0.69 -7.36
C LYS A 120 -2.56 1.85 -8.34
N MET A 121 -1.96 2.98 -7.93
CA MET A 121 -1.75 4.12 -8.81
C MET A 121 -0.81 3.78 -9.97
N MET A 122 0.26 3.02 -9.71
CA MET A 122 1.17 2.55 -10.75
C MET A 122 0.46 1.62 -11.74
N VAL A 123 -0.30 0.63 -11.27
CA VAL A 123 -1.04 -0.29 -12.16
C VAL A 123 -2.05 0.47 -13.00
N LYS A 124 -2.83 1.38 -12.39
CA LYS A 124 -3.82 2.20 -13.12
C LYS A 124 -3.19 3.06 -14.21
N ASN A 125 -1.96 3.53 -14.00
CA ASN A 125 -1.23 4.35 -14.97
C ASN A 125 -0.28 3.53 -15.88
N ASN A 126 -0.27 2.20 -15.76
CA ASN A 126 0.63 1.29 -16.48
C ASN A 126 2.13 1.64 -16.29
N GLU A 127 2.49 2.02 -15.06
CA GLU A 127 3.84 2.41 -14.68
C GLU A 127 4.58 1.24 -14.03
N ARG A 128 5.83 1.02 -14.46
CA ARG A 128 6.66 -0.11 -13.99
C ARG A 128 7.76 0.31 -13.02
N TYR A 129 7.92 1.60 -12.79
CA TYR A 129 8.96 2.13 -11.91
C TYR A 129 8.39 3.28 -11.09
N PHE A 130 8.78 3.33 -9.82
CA PHE A 130 8.42 4.42 -8.92
C PHE A 130 9.64 5.26 -8.57
N SER A 131 9.59 6.55 -8.86
CA SER A 131 10.70 7.47 -8.58
C SER A 131 10.20 8.80 -8.05
N TYR A 132 10.99 9.40 -7.17
CA TYR A 132 10.69 10.71 -6.61
C TYR A 132 11.28 11.85 -7.47
N PRO A 133 10.52 12.91 -7.79
CA PRO A 133 9.08 13.06 -7.54
C PRO A 133 8.25 12.32 -8.60
N ALA A 134 7.22 11.60 -8.16
CA ALA A 134 6.33 10.82 -9.02
C ALA A 134 5.21 11.70 -9.58
N THR A 135 5.58 12.82 -10.22
CA THR A 135 4.63 13.81 -10.75
C THR A 135 3.71 13.24 -11.82
N TYR A 136 4.13 12.18 -12.53
CA TYR A 136 3.31 11.43 -13.49
C TYR A 136 2.12 10.70 -12.85
N LEU A 137 2.15 10.47 -11.54
CA LEU A 137 1.02 9.95 -10.76
C LEU A 137 0.18 11.07 -10.13
N SER A 138 0.66 12.31 -10.17
CA SER A 138 -0.10 13.47 -9.72
C SER A 138 -1.15 13.80 -10.77
N THR A 139 -2.41 13.84 -10.35
CA THR A 139 -3.52 14.32 -11.18
C THR A 139 -3.83 15.79 -10.92
N CYS A 140 -2.91 16.52 -10.25
CA CYS A 140 -2.99 17.97 -10.13
C CYS A 140 -2.77 18.61 -11.50
N GLU A 141 -3.78 18.54 -12.38
CA GLU A 141 -4.03 19.64 -13.29
C GLU A 141 -4.17 20.86 -12.40
N ASN A 142 -3.25 21.81 -12.55
CA ASN A 142 -3.41 23.14 -11.99
C ASN A 142 -4.77 23.68 -12.45
N THR A 143 -5.79 23.58 -11.59
CA THR A 143 -7.01 24.35 -11.73
C THR A 143 -6.55 25.79 -11.85
N LYS A 144 -6.69 26.30 -13.07
CA LYS A 144 -6.47 27.68 -13.47
C LYS A 144 -6.98 28.59 -12.36
N GLY A 145 -6.18 29.60 -12.03
CA GLY A 145 -6.53 30.58 -11.02
C GLY A 145 -7.93 31.11 -11.24
N ASP A 146 -8.70 31.11 -10.16
CA ASP A 146 -9.89 31.95 -10.05
C ASP A 146 -9.42 33.40 -10.12
N THR A 147 -9.50 33.97 -11.31
CA THR A 147 -9.62 35.42 -11.52
C THR A 147 -10.80 35.60 -12.43
N ASP A 148 -11.93 35.93 -11.82
CA ASP A 148 -13.09 36.47 -12.50
C ASP A 148 -12.86 37.96 -12.82
N GLU A 149 -13.33 38.32 -14.01
CA GLU A 149 -13.77 39.63 -14.52
C GLU A 149 -12.83 40.57 -15.32
N ASP A 150 -13.25 40.70 -16.60
CA ASP A 150 -13.34 41.89 -17.47
C ASP A 150 -12.26 42.23 -18.52
N GLY A 151 -12.63 42.04 -19.81
CA GLY A 151 -12.13 42.85 -20.94
C GLY A 151 -11.86 42.11 -22.27
N PRO A 152 -12.29 42.61 -23.46
CA PRO A 152 -12.33 41.84 -24.71
C PRO A 152 -11.07 41.95 -25.60
N HIS A 153 -10.82 40.86 -26.35
CA HIS A 153 -10.00 40.70 -27.58
C HIS A 153 -8.74 41.57 -27.79
N GLN A 154 -7.54 40.94 -27.82
CA GLN A 154 -6.65 40.99 -28.99
C GLN A 154 -5.49 39.98 -28.93
N GLU A 155 -5.07 39.56 -30.13
CA GLU A 155 -4.08 38.53 -30.44
C GLU A 155 -2.62 38.87 -30.06
N ARG A 156 -1.83 37.78 -29.94
CA ARG A 156 -0.36 37.66 -30.11
C ARG A 156 0.54 38.27 -29.02
N SER A 157 1.11 37.39 -28.21
CA SER A 157 2.57 37.22 -28.24
C SER A 157 2.94 35.75 -27.97
N ARG A 158 3.76 35.21 -28.86
CA ARG A 158 4.55 34.01 -28.65
C ARG A 158 5.65 34.38 -27.66
N ASP A 159 5.83 33.60 -26.61
CA ASP A 159 7.05 32.82 -26.38
C ASP A 159 7.12 32.30 -24.93
N SER A 160 7.75 31.14 -24.81
CA SER A 160 8.29 30.54 -23.57
C SER A 160 7.34 29.65 -22.75
N SER A 161 7.27 28.37 -23.13
CA SER A 161 7.41 27.19 -22.22
C SER A 161 7.02 25.84 -22.86
N SER A 162 6.91 25.74 -24.18
CA SER A 162 6.71 24.44 -24.87
C SER A 162 7.97 23.54 -24.91
N GLY A 163 9.02 23.88 -24.16
CA GLY A 163 10.31 23.19 -24.18
C GLY A 163 10.39 21.88 -23.37
N SER A 164 9.47 21.64 -22.42
CA SER A 164 9.58 20.49 -21.51
C SER A 164 8.77 19.26 -21.98
N LEU A 165 7.66 19.46 -22.67
CA LEU A 165 6.79 18.35 -23.12
C LEU A 165 7.31 17.60 -24.36
N ASN A 166 8.13 18.24 -25.19
CA ASN A 166 8.68 17.61 -26.40
C ASN A 166 9.88 16.70 -26.11
N ARG A 167 10.67 16.96 -25.05
CA ARG A 167 11.80 16.08 -24.67
C ARG A 167 11.34 14.72 -24.14
N ILE A 168 10.19 14.65 -23.47
CA ILE A 168 9.64 13.38 -22.95
C ILE A 168 9.05 12.52 -24.08
N ARG A 169 8.54 13.16 -25.14
CA ARG A 169 7.99 12.44 -26.31
C ARG A 169 9.10 11.83 -27.19
N ASP A 170 10.30 12.40 -27.19
CA ASP A 170 11.43 11.90 -27.97
C ASP A 170 12.22 10.77 -27.29
N ILE A 171 12.14 10.61 -25.96
CA ILE A 171 12.68 9.45 -25.25
C ILE A 171 11.85 8.17 -25.51
N ARG A 172 10.56 8.31 -25.88
CA ARG A 172 9.68 7.18 -26.25
C ARG A 172 10.10 6.44 -27.53
N LYS A 173 11.11 6.92 -28.27
CA LYS A 173 11.54 6.34 -29.56
C LYS A 173 12.94 5.71 -29.57
N SER A 174 13.71 5.76 -28.49
CA SER A 174 14.99 5.03 -28.43
C SER A 174 14.76 3.57 -28.01
N LYS A 175 14.88 2.70 -29.00
CA LYS A 175 14.79 1.24 -28.98
C LYS A 175 15.72 0.60 -27.91
N HIS A 176 15.15 -0.17 -27.00
CA HIS A 176 15.44 -1.61 -26.77
C HIS A 176 14.86 -2.12 -25.45
N PHE A 177 13.57 -2.49 -25.44
CA PHE A 177 13.02 -3.70 -24.78
C PHE A 177 11.51 -3.81 -25.09
N ARG A 178 11.16 -3.95 -26.38
CA ARG A 178 9.82 -4.45 -26.76
C ARG A 178 9.95 -5.92 -27.13
N ARG A 179 10.07 -6.78 -26.11
CA ARG A 179 9.40 -8.07 -26.17
C ARG A 179 7.96 -7.76 -25.77
N ALA A 180 7.03 -7.86 -26.72
CA ALA A 180 5.60 -7.79 -26.43
C ALA A 180 5.23 -8.98 -25.55
N ARG A 181 5.45 -8.86 -24.24
CA ARG A 181 4.76 -9.65 -23.22
C ARG A 181 3.43 -8.94 -22.97
N ASN A 182 2.33 -9.68 -23.05
CA ASN A 182 1.00 -9.15 -22.79
C ASN A 182 0.95 -8.58 -21.37
N ILE A 183 0.82 -7.25 -21.28
CA ILE A 183 0.65 -6.51 -20.01
C ILE A 183 -0.57 -7.04 -19.25
N ASP A 184 -1.59 -7.52 -19.99
CA ASP A 184 -2.83 -8.04 -19.42
C ASP A 184 -2.63 -9.33 -18.61
N THR A 185 -1.70 -10.21 -19.01
CA THR A 185 -1.47 -11.49 -18.29
C THR A 185 -0.57 -11.34 -17.06
N ASP A 186 0.33 -10.36 -17.04
CA ASP A 186 1.25 -10.13 -15.90
C ASP A 186 0.51 -9.48 -14.71
N PHE A 187 -0.44 -8.57 -15.00
CA PHE A 187 -1.27 -7.95 -13.97
C PHE A 187 -2.49 -8.77 -13.57
N GLU A 188 -2.98 -9.72 -14.37
CA GLU A 188 -4.08 -10.60 -13.97
C GLU A 188 -3.82 -11.32 -12.64
N ALA A 189 -2.58 -11.78 -12.43
CA ALA A 189 -2.15 -12.45 -11.20
C ALA A 189 -2.06 -11.49 -9.99
N ILE A 190 -1.91 -10.18 -10.22
CA ILE A 190 -1.76 -9.14 -9.18
C ILE A 190 -3.02 -8.26 -9.07
N ASN A 191 -4.02 -8.44 -9.94
CA ASN A 191 -5.31 -7.72 -9.90
C ASN A 191 -6.06 -7.95 -8.58
N SER A 192 -5.80 -9.07 -7.91
CA SER A 192 -6.28 -9.35 -6.55
C SER A 192 -5.75 -8.34 -5.53
N VAL A 193 -4.47 -7.92 -5.63
CA VAL A 193 -3.87 -6.88 -4.77
C VAL A 193 -4.60 -5.53 -4.92
N LEU A 194 -5.10 -5.22 -6.13
CA LEU A 194 -5.86 -3.99 -6.36
C LEU A 194 -7.17 -3.94 -5.56
N LYS A 195 -7.72 -5.10 -5.19
CA LYS A 195 -8.95 -5.21 -4.39
C LYS A 195 -8.68 -5.01 -2.89
N ILE A 196 -7.46 -5.28 -2.44
CA ILE A 196 -7.06 -5.14 -1.02
C ILE A 196 -7.17 -3.68 -0.62
N CYS A 197 -7.92 -3.37 0.43
CA CYS A 197 -8.03 -2.02 0.95
C CYS A 197 -7.98 -2.05 2.47
N PRO A 198 -6.98 -1.39 3.09
CA PRO A 198 -6.84 -1.44 4.54
C PRO A 198 -7.96 -0.70 5.28
N ASN A 199 -8.73 0.14 4.56
CA ASN A 199 -9.94 0.76 5.13
C ASN A 199 -11.16 -0.18 5.19
N LYS A 200 -11.13 -1.31 4.47
CA LYS A 200 -12.27 -2.25 4.38
C LYS A 200 -12.09 -3.53 5.18
N SER A 201 -10.86 -3.86 5.56
CA SER A 201 -10.53 -5.15 6.14
C SER A 201 -9.32 -5.02 7.05
N ASP A 202 -9.44 -5.50 8.29
CA ASP A 202 -8.31 -5.57 9.22
C ASP A 202 -7.36 -6.73 8.87
N SER A 203 -7.82 -7.70 8.06
CA SER A 203 -7.03 -8.82 7.55
C SER A 203 -6.30 -8.51 6.24
N PHE A 204 -6.22 -7.24 5.82
CA PHE A 204 -5.62 -6.85 4.53
C PHE A 204 -4.17 -7.37 4.33
N ARG A 205 -3.41 -7.60 5.42
CA ARG A 205 -2.07 -8.21 5.35
C ARG A 205 -2.14 -9.69 4.99
N GLY A 206 -3.07 -10.44 5.58
CA GLY A 206 -3.33 -11.82 5.21
C GLY A 206 -3.77 -11.93 3.76
N GLU A 207 -4.65 -11.02 3.31
CA GLU A 207 -5.08 -10.93 1.92
C GLU A 207 -3.90 -10.64 0.97
N LEU A 208 -2.96 -9.77 1.38
CA LEU A 208 -1.75 -9.50 0.60
C LEU A 208 -0.88 -10.75 0.48
N MET A 209 -0.64 -11.44 1.59
CA MET A 209 0.12 -12.70 1.59
C MET A 209 -0.55 -13.76 0.73
N GLU A 210 -1.87 -13.89 0.79
CA GLU A 210 -2.62 -14.80 -0.06
C GLU A 210 -2.49 -14.44 -1.55
N CYS A 211 -2.53 -13.14 -1.88
CA CYS A 211 -2.30 -12.70 -3.26
C CYS A 211 -0.90 -13.07 -3.74
N LEU A 212 0.12 -13.00 -2.88
CA LEU A 212 1.49 -13.44 -3.20
C LEU A 212 1.58 -14.96 -3.37
N GLU A 213 0.95 -15.73 -2.47
CA GLU A 213 0.86 -17.20 -2.58
C GLU A 213 0.19 -17.61 -3.90
N ASN A 214 -0.82 -16.87 -4.35
CA ASN A 214 -1.46 -17.09 -5.65
C ASN A 214 -0.55 -16.68 -6.81
N TYR A 215 0.07 -15.50 -6.71
CA TYR A 215 0.94 -14.94 -7.74
C TYR A 215 2.13 -15.86 -8.06
N SER A 216 2.80 -16.42 -7.04
CA SER A 216 3.97 -17.28 -7.25
C SER A 216 3.67 -18.57 -8.03
N THR A 217 2.41 -18.98 -8.08
CA THR A 217 2.00 -20.16 -8.87
C THR A 217 1.77 -19.85 -10.35
N HIS A 218 1.98 -18.63 -10.84
CA HIS A 218 1.87 -18.29 -12.27
C HIS A 218 3.14 -18.65 -13.04
N LEU A 219 3.02 -19.56 -14.02
CA LEU A 219 4.06 -20.09 -14.94
C LEU A 219 4.93 -19.03 -15.65
N ASN A 220 4.50 -17.77 -15.67
CA ASN A 220 5.30 -16.63 -16.13
C ASN A 220 5.93 -15.88 -14.96
N PHE A 221 6.48 -16.62 -13.99
CA PHE A 221 7.40 -16.10 -12.98
C PHE A 221 8.68 -15.49 -13.62
N ILE A 222 8.79 -15.51 -14.96
CA ILE A 222 9.76 -14.80 -15.83
C ILE A 222 9.66 -13.24 -15.72
N GLY A 223 8.88 -12.71 -14.78
CA GLY A 223 8.82 -11.30 -14.36
C GLY A 223 9.36 -11.05 -12.94
N GLU A 224 10.09 -11.99 -12.35
CA GLU A 224 10.64 -11.94 -10.97
C GLU A 224 11.37 -10.62 -10.66
N GLN A 225 12.20 -10.15 -11.61
CA GLN A 225 12.83 -8.84 -11.53
C GLN A 225 11.79 -7.71 -11.52
N ALA A 226 10.75 -7.77 -12.34
CA ALA A 226 9.81 -6.66 -12.48
C ALA A 226 8.96 -6.41 -11.21
N PHE A 227 8.44 -7.45 -10.54
CA PHE A 227 7.66 -7.23 -9.31
C PHE A 227 8.57 -6.80 -8.15
N THR A 228 9.71 -7.46 -7.96
CA THR A 228 10.65 -7.10 -6.89
C THR A 228 11.31 -5.75 -7.14
N GLU A 229 11.60 -5.36 -8.39
CA GLU A 229 12.04 -4.01 -8.77
C GLU A 229 10.96 -2.96 -8.48
N ILE A 230 9.68 -3.28 -8.72
CA ILE A 230 8.57 -2.39 -8.34
C ILE A 230 8.56 -2.22 -6.82
N VAL A 231 8.58 -3.32 -6.05
CA VAL A 231 8.59 -3.28 -4.58
C VAL A 231 9.79 -2.48 -4.07
N ASP A 232 11.00 -2.79 -4.55
CA ASP A 232 12.25 -2.10 -4.18
C ASP A 232 12.21 -0.61 -4.53
N SER A 233 11.62 -0.24 -5.69
CA SER A 233 11.46 1.16 -6.09
C SER A 233 10.48 1.92 -5.17
N ILE A 234 9.39 1.26 -4.76
CA ILE A 234 8.42 1.83 -3.81
C ILE A 234 9.05 1.97 -2.42
N GLU A 235 9.74 0.95 -1.93
CA GLU A 235 10.42 0.96 -0.63
C GLU A 235 11.48 2.07 -0.57
N THR A 236 12.30 2.20 -1.62
CA THR A 236 13.34 3.25 -1.70
C THR A 236 12.75 4.66 -1.56
N VAL A 237 11.62 4.92 -2.22
CA VAL A 237 10.92 6.21 -2.12
C VAL A 237 10.22 6.36 -0.78
N TYR A 238 9.62 5.29 -0.25
CA TYR A 238 9.02 5.27 1.09
C TYR A 238 10.04 5.65 2.16
N ASP A 239 11.20 5.01 2.17
CA ASP A 239 12.30 5.29 3.10
C ASP A 239 12.77 6.74 3.03
N ARG A 240 12.93 7.26 1.80
CA ARG A 240 13.26 8.67 1.59
C ARG A 240 12.18 9.57 2.18
N MET A 241 10.92 9.31 1.89
CA MET A 241 9.80 10.08 2.40
C MET A 241 9.74 10.03 3.93
N VAL A 242 9.85 8.86 4.56
CA VAL A 242 9.81 8.72 6.02
C VAL A 242 10.92 9.56 6.65
N ARG A 243 12.15 9.48 6.14
CA ARG A 243 13.28 10.29 6.63
C ARG A 243 12.99 11.78 6.54
N GLU A 244 12.55 12.26 5.38
CA GLU A 244 12.31 13.69 5.14
C GLU A 244 11.13 14.22 5.97
N LEU A 245 10.01 13.49 5.99
CA LEU A 245 8.82 13.89 6.74
C LEU A 245 8.98 13.78 8.25
N SER A 246 9.93 12.97 8.75
CA SER A 246 10.23 12.87 10.19
C SER A 246 10.80 14.16 10.78
N THR A 247 11.43 15.00 9.96
CA THR A 247 12.00 16.29 10.39
C THR A 247 10.94 17.37 10.63
N ILE A 248 9.70 17.10 10.20
CA ILE A 248 8.62 18.05 10.16
C ILE A 248 7.68 17.79 11.35
N ASN A 249 7.32 18.84 12.09
CA ASN A 249 6.31 18.69 13.13
C ASN A 249 4.90 18.60 12.51
N TRP A 250 4.27 17.44 12.69
CA TRP A 250 2.92 17.15 12.22
C TRP A 250 1.89 17.20 13.36
N ASP A 251 1.66 18.39 13.92
CA ASP A 251 0.66 18.56 15.00
C ASP A 251 -0.74 18.08 14.58
N ILE A 252 -1.07 18.19 13.29
CA ILE A 252 -2.34 17.72 12.71
C ILE A 252 -2.53 16.20 12.85
N LEU A 253 -1.43 15.43 12.88
CA LEU A 253 -1.46 13.98 13.00
C LEU A 253 -1.50 13.51 14.46
N LYS A 254 -1.21 14.41 15.40
CA LYS A 254 -1.29 14.16 16.85
C LYS A 254 -2.67 14.50 17.42
N GLU A 255 -3.60 14.93 16.57
CA GLU A 255 -4.95 15.33 16.98
C GLU A 255 -5.73 14.14 17.54
N LYS A 256 -6.39 14.38 18.68
CA LYS A 256 -7.18 13.37 19.39
C LYS A 256 -8.68 13.65 19.30
N ASP A 257 -9.08 14.89 19.02
CA ASP A 257 -10.48 15.23 18.86
C ASP A 257 -11.06 14.59 17.58
N GLU A 258 -12.01 13.65 17.77
CA GLU A 258 -12.62 12.88 16.68
C GLU A 258 -13.30 13.78 15.65
N LYS A 259 -13.95 14.87 16.06
CA LYS A 259 -14.61 15.80 15.14
C LYS A 259 -13.60 16.55 14.25
N MET A 260 -12.44 16.90 14.80
CA MET A 260 -11.33 17.48 14.02
C MET A 260 -10.74 16.47 13.04
N VAL A 261 -10.53 15.23 13.48
CA VAL A 261 -10.01 14.17 12.61
C VAL A 261 -11.00 13.88 11.48
N ASP A 262 -12.29 13.76 11.78
CA ASP A 262 -13.36 13.55 10.79
C ASP A 262 -13.43 14.67 9.77
N TRP A 263 -13.36 15.92 10.23
CA TRP A 263 -13.35 17.08 9.35
C TRP A 263 -12.12 17.09 8.44
N LEU A 264 -10.93 16.83 8.99
CA LEU A 264 -9.68 16.84 8.23
C LEU A 264 -9.68 15.71 7.19
N TYR A 265 -10.08 14.50 7.60
CA TYR A 265 -10.24 13.35 6.72
C TYR A 265 -11.20 13.67 5.57
N SER A 266 -12.38 14.22 5.88
CA SER A 266 -13.40 14.53 4.86
C SER A 266 -12.89 15.51 3.80
N ILE A 267 -12.17 16.57 4.22
CA ILE A 267 -11.61 17.55 3.27
C ILE A 267 -10.51 16.92 2.42
N LEU A 268 -9.58 16.19 3.04
CA LEU A 268 -8.45 15.60 2.32
C LEU A 268 -8.90 14.49 1.37
N ALA A 269 -9.77 13.58 1.83
CA ALA A 269 -10.31 12.51 1.00
C ALA A 269 -11.11 13.07 -0.20
N LYS A 270 -11.88 14.14 0.00
CA LYS A 270 -12.60 14.81 -1.09
C LYS A 270 -11.64 15.50 -2.07
N LYS A 271 -10.63 16.22 -1.57
CA LYS A 271 -9.68 16.97 -2.41
C LYS A 271 -8.74 16.04 -3.18
N HIS A 272 -8.48 14.85 -2.65
CA HIS A 272 -7.53 13.88 -3.18
C HIS A 272 -8.20 12.53 -3.48
N GLU A 273 -9.41 12.56 -4.05
CA GLU A 273 -10.23 11.37 -4.36
C GLU A 273 -9.57 10.42 -5.37
N TYR A 274 -8.55 10.88 -6.10
CA TYR A 274 -7.76 10.04 -7.00
C TYR A 274 -6.88 9.03 -6.26
N ILE A 275 -6.61 9.24 -4.97
CA ILE A 275 -5.87 8.30 -4.12
C ILE A 275 -6.76 7.08 -3.85
N PRO A 276 -6.34 5.85 -4.18
CA PRO A 276 -7.21 4.67 -4.25
C PRO A 276 -7.47 4.02 -2.87
N LEU A 277 -7.96 4.81 -1.92
CA LEU A 277 -8.46 4.37 -0.63
C LEU A 277 -9.99 4.37 -0.63
N SER A 278 -10.60 3.32 -0.06
CA SER A 278 -12.03 3.34 0.23
C SER A 278 -12.33 4.26 1.42
N PRO A 279 -13.58 4.71 1.62
CA PRO A 279 -13.94 5.46 2.82
C PRO A 279 -13.55 4.71 4.10
N ALA A 280 -12.99 5.43 5.07
CA ALA A 280 -12.64 4.91 6.38
C ALA A 280 -13.84 5.04 7.33
N ASP A 281 -14.16 3.96 8.04
CA ASP A 281 -15.30 3.82 8.94
C ASP A 281 -14.96 4.15 10.40
N ASP A 282 -13.73 3.91 10.84
CA ASP A 282 -13.25 4.21 12.20
C ASP A 282 -12.15 5.29 12.26
N LEU A 283 -11.91 5.78 13.48
CA LEU A 283 -10.96 6.86 13.76
C LEU A 283 -9.52 6.53 13.37
N GLU A 284 -9.06 5.30 13.61
CA GLU A 284 -7.67 4.90 13.37
C GLU A 284 -7.40 4.73 11.88
N LYS A 285 -8.36 4.18 11.12
CA LYS A 285 -8.31 4.15 9.66
C LYS A 285 -8.37 5.55 9.04
N LYS A 286 -9.15 6.48 9.62
CA LYS A 286 -9.16 7.89 9.19
C LYS A 286 -7.80 8.55 9.40
N LYS A 287 -7.18 8.37 10.57
CA LYS A 287 -5.81 8.88 10.84
C LYS A 287 -4.78 8.27 9.87
N SER A 288 -4.83 6.96 9.66
CA SER A 288 -3.95 6.25 8.72
C SER A 288 -4.14 6.75 7.29
N SER A 289 -5.39 7.01 6.89
CA SER A 289 -5.71 7.60 5.60
C SER A 289 -5.19 9.03 5.45
N ILE A 290 -5.33 9.89 6.47
CA ILE A 290 -4.78 11.25 6.48
C ILE A 290 -3.25 11.21 6.32
N GLN A 291 -2.57 10.35 7.09
CA GLN A 291 -1.13 10.15 6.98
C GLN A 291 -0.73 9.72 5.56
N ASN A 292 -1.43 8.73 5.00
CA ASN A 292 -1.18 8.23 3.66
C ASN A 292 -1.40 9.29 2.58
N ILE A 293 -2.42 10.15 2.73
CA ILE A 293 -2.63 11.26 1.79
C ILE A 293 -1.46 12.24 1.83
N ILE A 294 -0.98 12.61 3.02
CA ILE A 294 0.19 13.49 3.17
C ILE A 294 1.45 12.87 2.56
N ASP A 295 1.65 11.58 2.82
CA ASP A 295 2.75 10.77 2.26
C ASP A 295 2.72 10.78 0.73
N LEU A 296 1.54 10.54 0.14
CA LEU A 296 1.35 10.57 -1.30
C LEU A 296 1.52 11.97 -1.89
N LEU A 297 1.07 13.02 -1.20
CA LEU A 297 1.30 14.39 -1.62
C LEU A 297 2.79 14.73 -1.67
N TYR A 298 3.57 14.24 -0.70
CA TYR A 298 5.01 14.42 -0.71
C TYR A 298 5.64 13.76 -1.94
N VAL A 299 5.34 12.48 -2.19
CA VAL A 299 6.02 11.73 -3.25
C VAL A 299 5.55 12.10 -4.65
N THR A 300 4.33 12.61 -4.81
CA THR A 300 3.75 12.97 -6.12
C THR A 300 3.96 14.43 -6.53
N ASN A 301 4.53 15.27 -5.66
CA ASN A 301 4.75 16.69 -5.97
C ASN A 301 6.22 17.07 -5.81
N GLU A 302 6.63 18.12 -6.52
CA GLU A 302 7.91 18.77 -6.24
C GLU A 302 7.88 19.41 -4.85
N LYS A 303 9.07 19.57 -4.25
CA LYS A 303 9.21 20.02 -2.86
C LYS A 303 8.48 21.34 -2.59
N GLU A 304 8.62 22.32 -3.49
CA GLU A 304 8.01 23.65 -3.34
C GLU A 304 6.47 23.59 -3.36
N ASP A 305 5.90 22.73 -4.20
CA ASP A 305 4.45 22.56 -4.28
C ASP A 305 3.91 21.77 -3.09
N PHE A 306 4.63 20.75 -2.64
CA PHE A 306 4.32 20.05 -1.40
C PHE A 306 4.31 21.00 -0.20
N GLU A 307 5.27 21.91 -0.10
CA GLU A 307 5.34 22.92 0.97
C GLU A 307 4.14 23.86 0.94
N LYS A 308 3.73 24.34 -0.24
CA LYS A 308 2.53 25.19 -0.42
C LYS A 308 1.26 24.45 -0.01
N ILE A 309 1.08 23.21 -0.50
CA ILE A 309 -0.08 22.37 -0.18
C ILE A 309 -0.15 22.11 1.34
N THR A 310 0.98 21.72 1.93
CA THR A 310 1.08 21.42 3.37
C THR A 310 0.77 22.65 4.22
N LYS A 311 1.27 23.83 3.82
CA LYS A 311 0.96 25.09 4.50
C LYS A 311 -0.55 25.37 4.47
N SER A 312 -1.18 25.23 3.30
CA SER A 312 -2.63 25.41 3.15
C SER A 312 -3.44 24.47 4.06
N ILE A 313 -3.02 23.20 4.17
CA ILE A 313 -3.64 22.21 5.07
C ILE A 313 -3.50 22.66 6.53
N ARG A 314 -2.29 23.06 6.96
CA ARG A 314 -2.03 23.51 8.34
C ARG A 314 -2.78 24.77 8.71
N ASP A 315 -2.85 25.74 7.81
CA ASP A 315 -3.55 27.00 8.02
C ASP A 315 -5.07 26.75 8.15
N SER A 316 -5.62 25.86 7.32
CA SER A 316 -7.02 25.47 7.38
C SER A 316 -7.34 24.70 8.67
N PHE A 317 -6.49 23.75 9.05
CA PHE A 317 -6.62 23.02 10.31
C PHE A 317 -6.58 23.96 11.52
N SER A 318 -5.60 24.88 11.56
CA SER A 318 -5.46 25.85 12.64
C SER A 318 -6.66 26.78 12.77
N ARG A 319 -7.23 27.23 11.65
CA ARG A 319 -8.45 28.04 11.62
C ARG A 319 -9.65 27.25 12.17
N ARG A 320 -9.82 26.00 11.73
CA ARG A 320 -10.90 25.14 12.21
C ARG A 320 -10.78 24.83 13.70
N LYS A 321 -9.58 24.49 14.17
CA LYS A 321 -9.30 24.20 15.58
C LYS A 321 -9.69 25.36 16.49
N LYS A 322 -9.34 26.60 16.09
CA LYS A 322 -9.71 27.83 16.81
C LYS A 322 -11.22 28.10 16.83
N SER A 323 -11.97 27.59 15.84
CA SER A 323 -13.43 27.78 15.76
C SER A 323 -14.23 26.78 16.60
N LEU A 324 -13.59 25.75 17.18
CA LEU A 324 -14.28 24.75 17.99
C LEU A 324 -14.51 25.25 19.43
N PRO A 325 -15.69 24.98 20.03
CA PRO A 325 -16.05 25.43 21.38
C PRO A 325 -15.07 24.99 22.48
N VAL A 326 -14.44 23.82 22.33
CA VAL A 326 -13.47 23.27 23.30
C VAL A 326 -12.18 24.11 23.37
N TYR A 327 -11.82 24.80 22.28
CA TYR A 327 -10.67 25.72 22.21
C TYR A 327 -11.09 27.20 22.26
N ALA A 328 -12.36 27.48 22.03
CA ALA A 328 -12.99 28.76 22.26
C ALA A 328 -13.49 28.81 23.71
N ILE A 329 -12.57 28.99 24.66
CA ILE A 329 -12.99 29.47 25.98
C ILE A 329 -13.58 30.86 25.76
N GLU A 330 -14.90 30.97 25.65
CA GLU A 330 -15.60 32.22 25.87
C GLU A 330 -15.53 32.53 27.37
N LEU A 331 -14.36 33.00 27.81
CA LEU A 331 -14.31 33.86 28.97
C LEU A 331 -14.98 35.14 28.51
N ASP A 332 -16.20 35.39 29.00
CA ASP A 332 -16.78 36.72 28.91
C ASP A 332 -15.73 37.76 29.38
N GLN A 333 -15.78 38.95 28.79
CA GLN A 333 -14.76 39.97 29.01
C GLN A 333 -14.59 40.29 30.52
N GLU A 334 -15.67 40.14 31.30
CA GLU A 334 -15.70 40.35 32.74
C GLU A 334 -14.86 39.31 33.52
N ARG A 335 -14.97 38.03 33.18
CA ARG A 335 -14.19 36.93 33.80
C ARG A 335 -12.73 36.99 33.40
N LEU A 336 -12.44 37.36 32.15
CA LEU A 336 -11.06 37.56 31.68
C LEU A 336 -10.41 38.74 32.42
N ASP A 337 -11.13 39.84 32.63
CA ASP A 337 -10.64 41.01 33.35
C ASP A 337 -10.48 40.73 34.85
N LYS A 338 -11.33 39.89 35.45
CA LYS A 338 -11.17 39.38 36.82
C LYS A 338 -9.89 38.53 36.96
N LEU A 339 -9.61 37.64 36.01
CA LEU A 339 -8.38 36.83 36.01
C LEU A 339 -7.12 37.68 35.81
N VAL A 340 -7.16 38.66 34.90
CA VAL A 340 -6.04 39.60 34.68
C VAL A 340 -5.79 40.48 35.91
N LYS A 341 -6.85 40.88 36.65
CA LYS A 341 -6.72 41.59 37.93
C LYS A 341 -6.11 40.72 39.02
N LEU A 342 -6.56 39.47 39.17
CA LEU A 342 -6.03 38.52 40.16
C LEU A 342 -4.55 38.20 39.93
N ALA A 343 -4.09 38.25 38.68
CA ALA A 343 -2.71 37.95 38.29
C ALA A 343 -1.76 39.18 38.28
N GLY A 344 -2.17 40.32 38.85
CA GLY A 344 -1.30 41.50 38.98
C GLY A 344 -1.25 42.42 37.76
N GLY A 345 -2.26 42.38 36.87
CA GLY A 345 -2.47 43.36 35.81
C GLY A 345 -2.08 42.92 34.40
N SER A 346 -2.20 43.85 33.45
CA SER A 346 -2.25 43.62 31.99
C SER A 346 -1.06 42.87 31.38
N LYS A 347 0.11 42.86 32.04
CA LYS A 347 1.30 42.10 31.61
C LYS A 347 1.13 40.57 31.73
N GLY A 348 0.11 40.09 32.45
CA GLY A 348 -0.16 38.67 32.67
C GLY A 348 -1.11 38.01 31.66
N LYS A 349 -1.86 38.76 30.85
CA LYS A 349 -2.96 38.23 30.01
C LYS A 349 -2.52 37.07 29.10
N LEU A 350 -1.40 37.24 28.40
CA LEU A 350 -0.85 36.21 27.51
C LEU A 350 -0.32 34.98 28.27
N LYS A 351 0.21 35.17 29.48
CA LYS A 351 0.69 34.08 30.35
C LYS A 351 -0.48 33.29 30.93
N ILE A 352 -1.57 33.95 31.31
CA ILE A 352 -2.80 33.34 31.83
C ILE A 352 -3.48 32.50 30.74
N GLN A 353 -3.60 33.03 29.52
CA GLN A 353 -4.15 32.27 28.39
C GLN A 353 -3.30 31.02 28.07
N LYS A 354 -1.97 31.15 28.07
CA LYS A 354 -1.06 30.00 27.87
C LYS A 354 -1.12 28.97 29.02
N ALA A 355 -1.34 29.42 30.26
CA ALA A 355 -1.47 28.53 31.42
C ALA A 355 -2.81 27.78 31.45
N LEU A 356 -3.92 28.47 31.14
CA LEU A 356 -5.24 27.86 30.95
C LEU A 356 -5.21 26.80 29.84
N PHE A 357 -4.56 27.11 28.72
CA PHE A 357 -4.35 26.17 27.63
C PHE A 357 -3.60 24.90 28.09
N ARG A 358 -2.51 25.07 28.86
CA ARG A 358 -1.75 23.93 29.41
C ARG A 358 -2.57 23.10 30.39
N LEU A 359 -3.40 23.70 31.23
CA LEU A 359 -4.25 22.98 32.20
C LEU A 359 -5.33 22.13 31.52
N ILE A 360 -5.89 22.62 30.41
CA ILE A 360 -6.90 21.89 29.63
C ILE A 360 -6.26 20.74 28.85
N ASP A 361 -5.07 20.94 28.28
CA ASP A 361 -4.33 19.88 27.57
C ASP A 361 -3.70 18.83 28.50
N SER A 362 -3.66 19.06 29.83
CA SER A 362 -3.04 18.16 30.82
C SER A 362 -4.02 17.44 31.74
N THR A 363 -5.32 17.45 31.42
CA THR A 363 -6.28 16.57 32.10
C THR A 363 -6.25 15.18 31.45
N PRO A 364 -6.08 14.08 32.22
CA PRO A 364 -5.83 12.73 31.69
C PRO A 364 -6.96 12.14 30.85
#